data_AF-A0A9W7EN20-F1
#
_entry.id   AF-A0A9W7EN20-F1
#
_cell.length_a   1.000
_cell.length_b   1.000
_cell.length_c   1.000
_cell.angle_alpha   90.00
_cell.angle_beta   90.00
_cell.angle_gamma   90.00
#
_symmetry.space_group_name_H-M   'P 1'
#
loop_
_entity.id
_entity.type
_entity.pdbx_description
1 polymer ?
#
loop_
_entity_poly.entity_id
_entity_poly.type
_entity_poly.pdbx_seq_one_letter_code
_entity_poly.pdbx_strand_id
1 'polypeptide(L)'
;MVVCFEDTEHDDFPLGAGKDNVRASSGSFWKYERLPEVRDIPQTRVTYVQQADLKGFIPKFLINAKIVGILMYLSQMRKKFDNSLEIDEVRRSAVVELLKAEAFNGTEALAQFESLYDERPGWERPQRGFGKADSMVLVESATGQAWGRTILKFRASVEEAAAYFWDFGSRANMEASGDIERALEEGEEGETFNKIVRRRQRVGLPISRTFTSALALKRVDSNTIVLLMSPAGDGSNCARMSTKRALGSLLWVRAMGT
;
A
#
# COMPACT_ATOMS: atom_id res chain seq x y z
N MET A 1 26.99 13.71 -9.27
CA MET A 1 27.23 15.06 -8.69
C MET A 1 27.54 14.90 -7.21
N VAL A 2 28.51 15.64 -6.67
CA VAL A 2 28.81 15.67 -5.23
C VAL A 2 28.61 17.09 -4.75
N VAL A 3 27.87 17.26 -3.64
CA VAL A 3 27.68 18.55 -2.97
C VAL A 3 28.22 18.41 -1.56
N CYS A 4 29.10 19.32 -1.17
CA CYS A 4 29.68 19.39 0.15
C CYS A 4 29.20 20.66 0.84
N PHE A 5 28.75 20.52 2.09
CA PHE A 5 28.47 21.65 2.96
C PHE A 5 29.46 21.61 4.11
N GLU A 6 30.09 22.74 4.37
CA GLU A 6 30.99 22.96 5.49
C GLU A 6 30.52 24.22 6.24
N ASP A 7 30.77 24.26 7.54
CA ASP A 7 30.49 25.44 8.33
C ASP A 7 31.49 26.56 8.00
N THR A 8 30.96 27.78 7.94
CA THR A 8 31.71 29.00 7.62
C THR A 8 31.26 30.11 8.56
N GLU A 9 32.17 31.05 8.83
CA GLU A 9 31.85 32.27 9.56
C GLU A 9 31.37 33.34 8.58
N HIS A 10 30.47 34.20 9.03
CA HIS A 10 29.95 35.32 8.26
C HIS A 10 29.67 36.48 9.21
N ASP A 11 30.10 37.69 8.85
CA ASP A 11 30.06 38.86 9.73
C ASP A 11 28.62 39.23 10.15
N ASP A 12 27.64 39.06 9.25
CA ASP A 12 26.21 39.25 9.54
C ASP A 12 25.59 38.20 10.48
N PHE A 13 26.32 37.12 10.77
CA PHE A 13 25.94 36.06 11.71
C PHE A 13 27.03 35.89 12.78
N PRO A 14 27.21 36.86 13.70
CA PRO A 14 28.28 36.82 14.68
C PRO A 14 28.04 35.76 15.78
N LEU A 15 29.13 35.25 16.34
CA LEU A 15 29.11 34.36 17.51
C LEU A 15 28.49 35.09 18.71
N GLY A 16 27.53 34.49 19.39
CA GLY A 16 27.00 35.03 20.65
C GLY A 16 25.95 36.13 20.52
N ALA A 17 25.23 36.24 19.39
CA ALA A 17 24.10 37.16 19.22
C ALA A 17 22.92 36.95 20.22
N GLY A 18 23.02 35.98 21.13
CA GLY A 18 22.15 35.81 22.29
C GLY A 18 22.78 34.86 23.31
N LYS A 19 22.51 35.07 24.61
CA LYS A 19 23.04 34.24 25.72
C LYS A 19 22.52 32.79 25.73
N ASP A 20 21.51 32.50 24.91
CA ASP A 20 20.73 31.25 24.98
C ASP A 20 21.04 30.25 23.84
N ASN A 21 21.99 30.56 22.94
CA ASN A 21 22.29 29.72 21.77
C ASN A 21 23.76 29.28 21.73
N VAL A 22 23.99 28.01 21.42
CA VAL A 22 25.33 27.44 21.19
C VAL A 22 25.51 27.21 19.69
N ARG A 23 26.64 27.68 19.11
CA ARG A 23 26.95 27.44 17.70
C ARG A 23 27.51 26.02 17.50
N ALA A 24 26.70 25.17 16.90
CA ALA A 24 27.12 23.87 16.38
C ALA A 24 28.02 24.03 15.15
N SER A 25 28.88 23.04 14.89
CA SER A 25 29.57 22.86 13.60
C SER A 25 29.00 21.63 12.89
N SER A 26 28.96 21.66 11.56
CA SER A 26 28.50 20.51 10.79
C SER A 26 29.07 20.48 9.39
N GLY A 27 29.53 19.31 8.97
CA GLY A 27 29.85 18.99 7.59
C GLY A 27 28.83 17.99 7.04
N SER A 28 28.42 18.14 5.79
CA SER A 28 27.65 17.11 5.11
C SER A 28 28.09 16.88 3.68
N PHE A 29 28.05 15.61 3.27
CA PHE A 29 28.35 15.15 1.93
C PHE A 29 27.10 14.55 1.32
N TRP A 30 26.78 15.02 0.12
CA TRP A 30 25.70 14.52 -0.70
C TRP A 30 26.28 13.98 -2.00
N LYS A 31 26.06 12.70 -2.27
CA LYS A 31 26.45 12.07 -3.52
C LYS A 31 25.20 11.62 -4.27
N TYR A 32 25.09 12.07 -5.52
CA TYR A 32 24.01 11.71 -6.43
C TYR A 32 24.57 10.85 -7.57
N GLU A 33 24.05 9.64 -7.70
CA GLU A 33 24.44 8.66 -8.71
C GLU A 33 23.22 8.24 -9.53
N ARG A 34 23.31 8.36 -10.86
CA ARG A 34 22.26 7.84 -11.75
C ARG A 34 22.23 6.32 -11.65
N LEU A 35 21.04 5.77 -11.51
CA LEU A 35 20.77 4.34 -11.60
C LEU A 35 20.11 4.03 -12.94
N PRO A 36 20.08 2.74 -13.37
CA PRO A 36 19.26 2.32 -14.48
C PRO A 36 17.82 2.79 -14.30
N GLU A 37 17.19 3.22 -15.39
CA GLU A 37 15.82 3.68 -15.37
C GLU A 37 14.86 2.53 -15.06
N VAL A 38 13.76 2.85 -14.40
CA VAL A 38 12.70 1.89 -14.13
C VAL A 38 11.50 2.33 -14.94
N ARG A 39 11.21 1.61 -16.04
CA ARG A 39 10.10 1.94 -16.96
C ARG A 39 10.18 3.38 -17.49
N ASP A 40 11.33 3.74 -18.05
CA ASP A 40 11.62 5.05 -18.62
C ASP A 40 11.57 6.22 -17.61
N ILE A 41 11.47 5.92 -16.32
CA ILE A 41 11.54 6.91 -15.24
C ILE A 41 12.97 6.96 -14.68
N PRO A 42 13.65 8.11 -14.74
CA PRO A 42 15.00 8.26 -14.22
C PRO A 42 15.09 7.95 -12.72
N GLN A 43 16.08 7.15 -12.35
CA GLN A 43 16.34 6.81 -10.95
C GLN A 43 17.68 7.39 -10.49
N THR A 44 17.71 7.89 -9.25
CA THR A 44 18.94 8.41 -8.62
C THR A 44 19.13 7.79 -7.24
N ARG A 45 20.34 7.31 -6.96
CA ARG A 45 20.80 6.99 -5.62
C ARG A 45 21.34 8.25 -4.98
N VAL A 46 20.82 8.59 -3.81
CA VAL A 46 21.32 9.68 -2.97
C VAL A 46 21.99 9.08 -1.74
N THR A 47 23.27 9.35 -1.57
CA THR A 47 24.01 9.03 -0.35
C THR A 47 24.24 10.32 0.42
N TYR A 48 23.74 10.37 1.65
CA TYR A 48 23.91 11.49 2.57
C TYR A 48 24.75 11.04 3.75
N VAL A 49 25.82 11.78 4.01
CA VAL A 49 26.66 11.60 5.19
C VAL A 49 26.72 12.93 5.90
N GLN A 50 26.42 12.96 7.20
CA GLN A 50 26.54 14.16 8.01
C GLN A 50 27.39 13.87 9.24
N GLN A 51 28.31 14.79 9.50
CA GLN A 51 29.03 14.89 10.74
C GLN A 51 28.65 16.22 11.38
N ALA A 52 28.15 16.20 12.61
CA ALA A 52 27.81 17.41 13.33
C ALA A 52 28.36 17.34 14.76
N ASP A 53 28.93 18.44 15.22
CA ASP A 53 29.26 18.68 16.62
C ASP A 53 28.35 19.79 17.14
N LEU A 54 27.36 19.39 17.94
CA LEU A 54 26.39 20.30 18.52
C LEU A 54 26.99 21.17 19.64
N LYS A 55 28.19 20.82 20.12
CA LYS A 55 28.89 21.40 21.27
C LYS A 55 28.06 21.34 22.57
N GLY A 56 28.73 21.57 23.71
CA GLY A 56 28.12 21.51 25.04
C GLY A 56 27.96 20.10 25.60
N PHE A 57 27.25 19.97 26.73
CA PHE A 57 27.11 18.72 27.48
C PHE A 57 25.79 17.99 27.14
N ILE A 58 25.70 17.45 25.92
CA ILE A 58 24.50 16.73 25.46
C ILE A 58 24.68 15.22 25.67
N PRO A 59 23.82 14.57 26.47
CA PRO A 59 23.83 13.12 26.63
C PRO A 59 23.66 12.36 25.29
N LYS A 60 24.43 11.28 25.11
CA LYS A 60 24.44 10.44 23.91
C LYS A 60 23.06 9.97 23.45
N PHE A 61 22.16 9.65 24.39
CA PHE A 61 20.82 9.15 24.04
C PHE A 61 19.97 10.22 23.32
N LEU A 62 20.13 11.50 23.65
CA LEU A 62 19.41 12.60 22.99
C LEU A 62 19.94 12.81 21.56
N ILE A 63 21.26 12.75 21.38
CA ILE A 63 21.89 12.85 20.05
C ILE A 63 21.40 11.71 19.16
N ASN A 64 21.40 10.47 19.66
CA ASN A 64 20.92 9.31 18.92
C ASN A 64 19.44 9.43 18.50
N ALA A 65 18.59 9.99 19.35
CA ALA A 65 17.18 10.22 18.98
C ALA A 65 17.03 11.32 17.92
N LYS A 66 17.81 12.40 18.04
CA LYS A 66 17.74 13.55 17.11
C LYS A 66 18.36 13.25 15.75
N ILE A 67 19.47 12.50 15.68
CA ILE A 67 20.13 12.17 14.41
C ILE A 67 19.24 11.31 13.52
N VAL A 68 18.43 10.42 14.11
CA VAL A 68 17.39 9.67 13.37
C VAL A 68 16.39 10.64 12.73
N GLY A 69 15.96 11.68 13.45
CA GLY A 69 15.09 12.73 12.92
C GLY A 69 15.72 13.54 11.78
N ILE A 70 17.03 13.81 11.83
CA ILE A 70 17.75 14.47 10.73
C ILE A 70 17.86 13.53 9.53
N LEU A 71 18.15 12.24 9.74
CA LEU A 71 18.16 11.23 8.67
C LEU A 71 16.77 11.02 8.04
N MET A 72 15.68 11.28 8.79
CA MET A 72 14.33 11.29 8.22
C MET A 72 14.14 12.36 7.13
N TYR A 73 15.01 13.38 7.04
CA TYR A 73 14.98 14.34 5.94
C TYR A 73 15.08 13.66 4.57
N LEU A 74 15.96 12.65 4.42
CA LEU A 74 16.03 11.87 3.19
C LEU A 74 14.76 11.07 2.92
N SER A 75 14.16 10.50 3.97
CA SER A 75 12.89 9.79 3.84
C SER A 75 11.76 10.71 3.37
N GLN A 76 11.73 11.95 3.88
CA GLN A 76 10.79 12.97 3.43
C GLN A 76 11.09 13.43 1.99
N MET A 77 12.36 13.62 1.63
CA MET A 77 12.78 13.95 0.27
C MET A 77 12.33 12.86 -0.72
N ARG A 78 12.52 11.58 -0.37
CA ARG A 78 12.04 10.44 -1.18
C ARG A 78 10.54 10.56 -1.48
N LYS A 79 9.72 10.95 -0.49
CA LYS A 79 8.27 11.13 -0.68
C LYS A 79 7.92 12.28 -1.63
N LYS A 80 8.75 13.34 -1.70
CA LYS A 80 8.52 14.47 -2.61
C LYS A 80 8.77 14.10 -4.08
N PHE A 81 9.64 13.13 -4.33
CA PHE A 81 9.96 12.62 -5.67
C PHE A 81 9.39 11.21 -5.89
N ASP A 82 8.27 10.89 -5.24
CA ASP A 82 7.67 9.57 -5.33
C ASP A 82 6.83 9.44 -6.60
N ASN A 83 7.44 8.84 -7.62
CA ASN A 83 6.78 8.51 -8.89
C ASN A 83 6.15 7.12 -8.89
N SER A 84 5.82 6.55 -7.72
CA SER A 84 5.19 5.22 -7.64
C SER A 84 3.89 5.13 -8.46
N LEU A 85 3.09 6.20 -8.54
CA LEU A 85 1.86 6.21 -9.33
C LEU A 85 2.11 6.08 -10.84
N GLU A 86 3.11 6.77 -11.37
CA GLU A 86 3.51 6.72 -12.79
C GLU A 86 4.14 5.36 -13.12
N ILE A 87 5.03 4.86 -12.27
CA ILE A 87 5.62 3.52 -12.40
C ILE A 87 4.50 2.47 -12.42
N ASP A 88 3.54 2.59 -11.50
CA ASP A 88 2.41 1.67 -11.39
C ASP A 88 1.46 1.82 -12.59
N GLU A 89 1.30 3.00 -13.17
CA GLU A 89 0.47 3.25 -14.37
C GLU A 89 0.92 2.42 -15.57
N VAL A 90 2.23 2.44 -15.89
CA VAL A 90 2.78 1.65 -17.00
C VAL A 90 2.51 0.15 -16.82
N ARG A 91 2.61 -0.37 -15.58
CA ARG A 91 2.23 -1.77 -15.31
C ARG A 91 0.74 -2.01 -15.45
N ARG A 92 -0.09 -1.10 -14.93
CA ARG A 92 -1.54 -1.22 -15.04
C ARG A 92 -1.98 -1.23 -16.50
N SER A 93 -1.38 -0.40 -17.36
CA SER A 93 -1.67 -0.42 -18.80
C SER A 93 -1.40 -1.78 -19.43
N ALA A 94 -0.29 -2.44 -19.08
CA ALA A 94 -0.01 -3.80 -19.55
C ALA A 94 -1.07 -4.82 -19.05
N VAL A 95 -1.50 -4.69 -17.79
CA VAL A 95 -2.57 -5.54 -17.22
C VAL A 95 -3.92 -5.28 -17.92
N VAL A 96 -4.23 -4.03 -18.26
CA VAL A 96 -5.46 -3.67 -19.00
C VAL A 96 -5.49 -4.37 -20.36
N GLU A 97 -4.39 -4.36 -21.11
CA GLU A 97 -4.34 -5.04 -22.40
C GLU A 97 -4.50 -6.57 -22.27
N LEU A 98 -3.93 -7.18 -21.23
CA LEU A 98 -4.16 -8.59 -20.91
C LEU A 98 -5.63 -8.86 -20.57
N LEU A 99 -6.27 -8.00 -19.78
CA LEU A 99 -7.68 -8.13 -19.41
C LEU A 99 -8.63 -8.01 -20.59
N LYS A 100 -8.33 -7.14 -21.56
CA LYS A 100 -9.12 -7.00 -22.79
C LYS A 100 -9.08 -8.28 -23.63
N ALA A 101 -7.94 -8.97 -23.65
CA ALA A 101 -7.72 -10.21 -24.38
C ALA A 101 -8.22 -11.47 -23.64
N GLU A 102 -8.53 -11.35 -22.35
CA GLU A 102 -8.99 -12.47 -21.52
C GLU A 102 -10.35 -13.02 -22.00
N ALA A 103 -10.46 -14.35 -22.01
CA ALA A 103 -11.67 -15.06 -22.42
C ALA A 103 -12.82 -14.89 -21.41
N PHE A 104 -14.05 -14.97 -21.91
CA PHE A 104 -15.25 -14.97 -21.08
C PHE A 104 -15.46 -16.34 -20.42
N ASN A 105 -14.92 -16.51 -19.21
CA ASN A 105 -14.97 -17.76 -18.42
C ASN A 105 -15.44 -17.54 -16.97
N GLY A 106 -15.99 -16.37 -16.66
CA GLY A 106 -16.34 -15.96 -15.29
C GLY A 106 -17.72 -16.34 -14.79
N THR A 107 -18.51 -17.14 -15.51
CA THR A 107 -19.88 -17.49 -15.11
C THR A 107 -19.95 -18.19 -13.76
N GLU A 108 -19.05 -19.13 -13.49
CA GLU A 108 -18.95 -19.80 -12.17
C GLU A 108 -18.50 -18.83 -11.08
N ALA A 109 -17.56 -17.94 -11.40
CA ALA A 109 -17.09 -16.92 -10.46
C ALA A 109 -18.20 -15.93 -10.10
N LEU A 110 -19.05 -15.58 -11.07
CA LEU A 110 -20.24 -14.76 -10.84
C LEU A 110 -21.25 -15.48 -9.96
N ALA A 111 -21.55 -16.76 -10.22
CA ALA A 111 -22.46 -17.54 -9.38
C ALA A 111 -21.93 -17.66 -7.94
N GLN A 112 -20.62 -17.86 -7.76
CA GLN A 112 -19.99 -17.85 -6.44
C GLN A 112 -20.14 -16.48 -5.76
N PHE A 113 -19.88 -15.38 -6.49
CA PHE A 113 -20.07 -14.02 -5.99
C PHE A 113 -21.52 -13.77 -5.55
N GLU A 114 -22.50 -14.17 -6.36
CA GLU A 114 -23.92 -14.01 -6.07
C GLU A 114 -24.36 -14.85 -4.86
N SER A 115 -23.86 -16.08 -4.72
CA SER A 115 -24.15 -16.94 -3.55
C SER A 115 -23.63 -16.36 -2.23
N LEU A 116 -22.51 -15.63 -2.27
CA LEU A 116 -21.99 -14.91 -1.10
C LEU A 116 -22.80 -13.64 -0.81
N TYR A 117 -23.53 -13.15 -1.81
CA TYR A 117 -24.29 -11.91 -1.77
C TYR A 117 -25.75 -12.08 -1.35
N ASP A 118 -26.28 -13.31 -1.25
CA ASP A 118 -27.64 -13.60 -0.77
C ASP A 118 -28.02 -12.62 0.34
N GLU A 119 -29.12 -11.87 0.13
CA GLU A 119 -29.50 -10.73 0.98
C GLU A 119 -29.86 -11.20 2.39
N ARG A 120 -28.82 -11.41 3.21
CA ARG A 120 -28.97 -11.80 4.61
C ARG A 120 -29.74 -10.70 5.35
N PRO A 121 -30.71 -11.03 6.21
CA PRO A 121 -31.32 -10.03 7.07
C PRO A 121 -30.28 -9.45 8.04
N GLY A 122 -30.41 -8.16 8.39
CA GLY A 122 -29.59 -7.52 9.42
C GLY A 122 -28.40 -6.67 8.91
N TRP A 123 -28.38 -6.28 7.64
CA TRP A 123 -27.40 -5.29 7.14
C TRP A 123 -27.63 -3.91 7.77
N GLU A 124 -26.55 -3.28 8.20
CA GLU A 124 -26.55 -1.94 8.79
C GLU A 124 -25.58 -1.00 8.07
N ARG A 125 -25.88 0.31 8.07
CA ARG A 125 -24.94 1.34 7.61
C ARG A 125 -23.82 1.50 8.65
N PRO A 126 -22.53 1.48 8.26
CA PRO A 126 -21.44 1.71 9.20
C PRO A 126 -21.48 3.14 9.74
N GLN A 127 -21.14 3.31 11.02
CA GLN A 127 -21.16 4.59 11.74
C GLN A 127 -20.26 5.66 11.08
N ARG A 128 -19.14 5.23 10.48
CA ARG A 128 -18.30 6.06 9.62
C ARG A 128 -18.63 5.74 8.17
N GLY A 129 -19.58 6.47 7.60
CA GLY A 129 -19.95 6.36 6.19
C GLY A 129 -18.86 6.93 5.28
N PHE A 130 -18.69 6.31 4.11
CA PHE A 130 -17.92 6.89 3.03
C PHE A 130 -18.88 7.72 2.17
N GLY A 131 -18.72 9.05 2.13
CA GLY A 131 -19.71 9.95 1.51
C GLY A 131 -20.04 9.70 0.03
N LYS A 132 -19.26 8.86 -0.67
CA LYS A 132 -19.46 8.49 -2.08
C LYS A 132 -19.81 7.01 -2.28
N ALA A 133 -19.77 6.19 -1.23
CA ALA A 133 -19.92 4.75 -1.31
C ALA A 133 -21.15 4.30 -0.53
N ASP A 134 -21.96 3.44 -1.14
CA ASP A 134 -23.03 2.77 -0.41
C ASP A 134 -22.47 1.52 0.25
N SER A 135 -22.06 1.67 1.51
CA SER A 135 -21.46 0.61 2.31
C SER A 135 -22.46 0.07 3.33
N MET A 136 -22.62 -1.25 3.38
CA MET A 136 -23.32 -1.92 4.48
C MET A 136 -22.39 -2.93 5.16
N VAL A 137 -22.64 -3.20 6.43
CA VAL A 137 -21.96 -4.23 7.21
C VAL A 137 -22.99 -5.15 7.88
N LEU A 138 -22.63 -6.40 8.04
CA LEU A 138 -23.37 -7.38 8.84
C LEU A 138 -22.35 -8.03 9.79
N VAL A 139 -22.61 -8.00 11.09
CA VAL A 139 -21.71 -8.61 12.08
C VAL A 139 -22.48 -9.67 12.86
N GLU A 140 -22.15 -10.94 12.63
CA GLU A 140 -22.70 -12.05 13.38
C GLU A 140 -21.89 -12.25 14.66
N SER A 141 -22.30 -11.54 15.73
CA SER A 141 -21.59 -11.54 17.01
C SER A 141 -21.43 -12.93 17.64
N ALA A 142 -22.34 -13.87 17.35
CA ALA A 142 -22.30 -15.23 17.86
C ALA A 142 -21.15 -16.06 17.26
N THR A 143 -20.86 -15.88 15.97
CA THR A 143 -19.79 -16.59 15.26
C THR A 143 -18.49 -15.78 15.21
N GLY A 144 -18.59 -14.46 15.45
CA GLY A 144 -17.49 -13.51 15.26
C GLY A 144 -17.20 -13.22 13.78
N GLN A 145 -18.08 -13.65 12.88
CA GLN A 145 -17.98 -13.38 11.44
C GLN A 145 -18.58 -12.01 11.11
N ALA A 146 -18.05 -11.40 10.05
CA ALA A 146 -18.56 -10.13 9.55
C ALA A 146 -18.52 -10.12 8.02
N TRP A 147 -19.52 -9.48 7.42
CA TRP A 147 -19.62 -9.23 5.99
C TRP A 147 -19.69 -7.72 5.75
N GLY A 148 -19.15 -7.30 4.62
CA GLY A 148 -19.21 -5.93 4.15
C GLY A 148 -19.54 -5.93 2.67
N ARG A 149 -20.44 -5.04 2.27
CA ARG A 149 -20.63 -4.68 0.86
C ARG A 149 -20.38 -3.20 0.71
N THR A 150 -19.80 -2.81 -0.41
CA THR A 150 -19.64 -1.40 -0.79
C THR A 150 -19.89 -1.28 -2.28
N ILE A 151 -20.74 -0.33 -2.67
CA ILE A 151 -21.00 -0.01 -4.07
C ILE A 151 -20.49 1.41 -4.32
N LEU A 152 -19.66 1.57 -5.35
CA LEU A 152 -19.10 2.84 -5.76
C LEU A 152 -19.10 2.95 -7.29
N LYS A 153 -19.29 4.17 -7.81
CA LYS A 153 -19.12 4.49 -9.24
C LYS A 153 -17.74 5.11 -9.46
N PHE A 154 -16.97 4.54 -10.37
CA PHE A 154 -15.66 5.04 -10.78
C PHE A 154 -15.75 5.70 -12.16
N ARG A 155 -14.84 6.64 -12.46
CA ARG A 155 -14.65 7.19 -13.80
C ARG A 155 -13.47 6.47 -14.46
N ALA A 156 -13.70 5.22 -14.86
CA ALA A 156 -12.73 4.33 -15.49
C ALA A 156 -13.48 3.21 -16.22
N SER A 157 -12.82 2.56 -17.18
CA SER A 157 -13.29 1.30 -17.76
C SER A 157 -13.26 0.17 -16.75
N VAL A 158 -13.95 -0.94 -17.06
CA VAL A 158 -13.99 -2.12 -16.17
C VAL A 158 -12.61 -2.77 -16.07
N GLU A 159 -11.84 -2.76 -17.16
CA GLU A 159 -10.48 -3.26 -17.22
C GLU A 159 -9.52 -2.38 -16.42
N GLU A 160 -9.61 -1.06 -16.52
CA GLU A 160 -8.77 -0.14 -15.72
C GLU A 160 -9.03 -0.29 -14.22
N ALA A 161 -10.29 -0.39 -13.82
CA ALA A 161 -10.66 -0.62 -12.43
C ALA A 161 -10.12 -1.96 -11.93
N ALA A 162 -10.34 -3.05 -12.69
CA ALA A 162 -9.87 -4.37 -12.33
C ALA A 162 -8.32 -4.45 -12.29
N ALA A 163 -7.63 -3.84 -13.25
CA ALA A 163 -6.17 -3.76 -13.28
C ALA A 163 -5.60 -3.04 -12.07
N TYR A 164 -6.26 -1.96 -11.61
CA TYR A 164 -5.85 -1.26 -10.39
C TYR A 164 -5.88 -2.18 -9.17
N PHE A 165 -6.90 -3.02 -9.01
CA PHE A 165 -6.98 -3.98 -7.91
C PHE A 165 -6.05 -5.19 -8.08
N TRP A 166 -5.87 -5.68 -9.30
CA TRP A 166 -5.02 -6.82 -9.60
C TRP A 166 -3.53 -6.52 -9.39
N ASP A 167 -3.17 -5.23 -9.43
CA ASP A 167 -1.81 -4.78 -9.26
C ASP A 167 -1.32 -4.85 -7.79
N PHE A 168 -1.02 -6.07 -7.35
CA PHE A 168 -0.43 -6.34 -6.04
C PHE A 168 1.04 -5.95 -5.91
N GLY A 169 1.70 -5.59 -7.01
CA GLY A 169 3.05 -5.03 -6.95
C GLY A 169 3.05 -3.52 -6.71
N SER A 170 1.88 -2.87 -6.67
CA SER A 170 1.78 -1.42 -6.51
C SER A 170 2.11 -1.00 -5.09
N ARG A 171 3.05 -0.05 -4.99
CA ARG A 171 3.41 0.55 -3.70
C ARG A 171 2.28 1.41 -3.15
N ALA A 172 1.60 2.15 -4.03
CA ALA A 172 0.42 2.92 -3.66
C ALA A 172 -0.67 2.03 -3.07
N ASN A 173 -0.90 0.85 -3.66
CA ASN A 173 -1.86 -0.13 -3.13
C ASN A 173 -1.41 -0.75 -1.79
N MET A 174 -0.12 -1.05 -1.62
CA MET A 174 0.41 -1.56 -0.33
C MET A 174 0.23 -0.57 0.80
N GLU A 175 0.51 0.72 0.55
CA GLU A 175 0.34 1.78 1.56
C GLU A 175 -1.14 1.97 1.91
N ALA A 176 -2.02 2.01 0.90
CA ALA A 176 -3.46 2.15 1.11
C ALA A 176 -4.07 0.96 1.88
N SER A 177 -3.59 -0.27 1.66
CA SER A 177 -4.07 -1.45 2.38
C SER A 177 -3.45 -1.63 3.77
N GLY A 178 -2.38 -0.89 4.11
CA GLY A 178 -1.66 -1.04 5.37
C GLY A 178 -0.83 -2.33 5.45
N ASP A 179 -0.35 -2.82 4.31
CA ASP A 179 0.52 -3.98 4.23
C ASP A 179 1.92 -3.62 4.71
N ILE A 180 2.47 -4.47 5.59
CA ILE A 180 3.86 -4.39 6.07
C ILE A 180 4.76 -5.18 5.13
N GLU A 181 4.32 -6.39 4.75
CA GLU A 181 5.04 -7.30 3.86
C GLU A 181 4.02 -7.95 2.92
N ARG A 182 4.45 -8.21 1.67
CA ARG A 182 3.65 -8.87 0.65
C ARG A 182 4.55 -9.79 -0.18
N ALA A 183 4.14 -11.04 -0.37
CA ALA A 183 4.76 -11.99 -1.28
C ALA A 183 3.72 -12.49 -2.28
N LEU A 184 4.15 -12.69 -3.52
CA LEU A 184 3.32 -13.12 -4.64
C LEU A 184 3.85 -14.44 -5.17
N GLU A 185 2.96 -15.40 -5.35
CA GLU A 185 3.18 -16.61 -6.12
C GLU A 185 2.19 -16.60 -7.27
N GLU A 186 2.68 -16.85 -8.48
CA GLU A 186 1.80 -17.01 -9.64
C GLU A 186 1.00 -18.30 -9.51
N GLY A 187 -0.21 -18.31 -10.06
CA GLY A 187 -1.07 -19.49 -10.13
C GLY A 187 -0.52 -20.55 -11.10
N GLU A 188 -1.34 -21.53 -11.41
CA GLU A 188 -0.98 -22.59 -12.35
C GLU A 188 -0.63 -22.02 -13.73
N GLU A 189 0.36 -22.66 -14.38
CA GLU A 189 0.86 -22.26 -15.69
C GLU A 189 -0.29 -22.33 -16.73
N GLY A 190 -0.62 -21.18 -17.32
CA GLY A 190 -1.74 -21.04 -18.26
C GLY A 190 -2.93 -20.22 -17.75
N GLU A 191 -3.00 -19.90 -16.45
CA GLU A 191 -4.02 -19.01 -15.89
C GLU A 191 -3.45 -17.65 -15.45
N THR A 192 -3.32 -16.72 -16.40
CA THR A 192 -2.75 -15.37 -16.23
C THR A 192 -3.33 -14.61 -15.01
N PHE A 193 -4.59 -14.86 -14.70
CA PHE A 193 -5.34 -14.18 -13.66
C PHE A 193 -5.61 -15.02 -12.41
N ASN A 194 -4.69 -15.93 -12.06
CA ASN A 194 -4.69 -16.63 -10.78
C ASN A 194 -3.37 -16.38 -10.02
N LYS A 195 -3.45 -16.07 -8.72
CA LYS A 195 -2.29 -15.78 -7.86
C LYS A 195 -2.52 -16.18 -6.42
N ILE A 196 -1.47 -16.61 -5.73
CA ILE A 196 -1.46 -16.71 -4.27
C ILE A 196 -0.74 -15.48 -3.71
N VAL A 197 -1.39 -14.78 -2.79
CA VAL A 197 -0.84 -13.59 -2.15
C VAL A 197 -0.77 -13.81 -0.65
N ARG A 198 0.46 -13.72 -0.12
CA ARG A 198 0.72 -13.71 1.33
C ARG A 198 0.97 -12.28 1.78
N ARG A 199 0.24 -11.82 2.78
CA ARG A 199 0.33 -10.45 3.31
C ARG A 199 0.48 -10.46 4.81
N ARG A 200 1.34 -9.58 5.33
CA ARG A 200 1.35 -9.22 6.75
C ARG A 200 0.77 -7.82 6.87
N GLN A 201 -0.41 -7.70 7.46
CA GLN A 201 -1.14 -6.43 7.54
C GLN A 201 -1.26 -5.96 8.99
N ARG A 202 -1.25 -4.63 9.19
CA ARG A 202 -1.55 -4.03 10.49
C ARG A 202 -3.07 -3.88 10.65
N VAL A 203 -3.66 -4.64 11.58
CA VAL A 203 -5.12 -4.64 11.83
C VAL A 203 -5.48 -3.82 13.09
N GLY A 204 -4.47 -3.24 13.74
CA GLY A 204 -4.59 -2.32 14.87
C GLY A 204 -3.24 -2.08 15.54
N LEU A 205 -3.18 -1.19 16.53
CA LEU A 205 -2.00 -1.05 17.40
C LEU A 205 -2.13 -2.02 18.58
N PRO A 206 -1.17 -2.92 18.88
CA PRO A 206 0.04 -3.32 18.14
C PRO A 206 -0.16 -4.68 17.43
N ILE A 207 -1.29 -4.88 16.77
CA ILE A 207 -1.71 -6.19 16.26
C ILE A 207 -1.49 -6.28 14.75
N SER A 208 -0.54 -7.13 14.34
CA SER A 208 -0.41 -7.57 12.94
C SER A 208 -1.06 -8.94 12.73
N ARG A 209 -1.53 -9.18 11.51
CA ARG A 209 -2.06 -10.47 11.06
C ARG A 209 -1.41 -10.87 9.74
N THR A 210 -1.23 -12.17 9.56
CA THR A 210 -0.79 -12.75 8.29
C THR A 210 -1.99 -13.36 7.59
N PHE A 211 -2.11 -13.11 6.30
CA PHE A 211 -3.16 -13.63 5.45
C PHE A 211 -2.52 -14.32 4.24
N THR A 212 -2.96 -15.53 3.95
CA THR A 212 -2.63 -16.25 2.72
C THR A 212 -3.92 -16.36 1.93
N SER A 213 -3.97 -15.79 0.74
CA SER A 213 -5.18 -15.74 -0.07
C SER A 213 -4.91 -16.22 -1.49
N ALA A 214 -5.75 -17.11 -1.99
CA ALA A 214 -5.85 -17.41 -3.41
C ALA A 214 -6.75 -16.34 -4.05
N LEU A 215 -6.28 -15.78 -5.15
CA LEU A 215 -7.00 -14.81 -5.95
C LEU A 215 -7.21 -15.34 -7.35
N ALA A 216 -8.43 -15.13 -7.85
CA ALA A 216 -8.79 -15.37 -9.22
C ALA A 216 -9.48 -14.11 -9.76
N LEU A 217 -9.14 -13.69 -10.96
CA LEU A 217 -9.90 -12.68 -11.70
C LEU A 217 -10.43 -13.36 -12.96
N LYS A 218 -11.75 -13.30 -13.14
CA LYS A 218 -12.43 -13.93 -14.27
C LYS A 218 -13.34 -12.92 -14.95
N ARG A 219 -13.29 -12.88 -16.29
CA ARG A 219 -14.15 -12.02 -17.10
C ARG A 219 -15.44 -12.76 -17.42
N VAL A 220 -16.58 -12.14 -17.12
CA VAL A 220 -17.90 -12.73 -17.39
C VAL A 220 -18.38 -12.33 -18.77
N ASP A 221 -18.29 -11.03 -19.07
CA ASP A 221 -18.71 -10.42 -20.33
C ASP A 221 -17.93 -9.10 -20.58
N SER A 222 -18.35 -8.30 -21.55
CA SER A 222 -17.72 -7.01 -21.90
C SER A 222 -17.75 -5.97 -20.78
N ASN A 223 -18.69 -6.07 -19.85
CA ASN A 223 -18.98 -5.07 -18.82
C ASN A 223 -18.80 -5.61 -17.40
N THR A 224 -18.46 -6.88 -17.25
CA THR A 224 -18.44 -7.55 -15.94
C THR A 224 -17.16 -8.36 -15.77
N ILE A 225 -16.38 -7.97 -14.75
CA ILE A 225 -15.22 -8.72 -14.26
C ILE A 225 -15.47 -9.02 -12.79
N VAL A 226 -15.23 -10.27 -12.40
CA VAL A 226 -15.32 -10.72 -11.02
C VAL A 226 -13.92 -11.06 -10.53
N LEU A 227 -13.52 -10.41 -9.43
CA LEU A 227 -12.34 -10.79 -8.67
C LEU A 227 -12.82 -11.59 -7.47
N LEU A 228 -12.24 -12.75 -7.25
CA LEU A 228 -12.47 -13.62 -6.11
C LEU A 228 -11.21 -13.68 -5.26
N MET A 229 -11.39 -13.64 -3.95
CA MET A 229 -10.32 -13.82 -2.98
C MET A 229 -10.81 -14.79 -1.92
N SER A 230 -10.12 -15.91 -1.77
CA SER A 230 -10.43 -16.95 -0.77
C SER A 230 -9.20 -17.25 0.08
N PRO A 231 -9.36 -17.73 1.32
CA PRO A 231 -8.23 -18.22 2.11
C PRO A 231 -7.52 -19.36 1.37
N ALA A 232 -6.22 -19.22 1.14
CA ALA A 232 -5.39 -20.31 0.62
C ALA A 232 -4.96 -21.17 1.80
N GLY A 233 -5.32 -22.46 1.78
CA GLY A 233 -5.07 -23.36 2.90
C GLY A 233 -3.62 -23.85 2.97
N ASP A 234 -2.98 -23.63 4.11
CA ASP A 234 -2.09 -24.58 4.76
C ASP A 234 -2.69 -24.93 6.14
N GLY A 235 -3.16 -26.17 6.27
CA GLY A 235 -3.98 -26.67 7.39
C GLY A 235 -3.33 -26.68 8.77
N SER A 236 -2.23 -25.94 9.01
CA SER A 236 -1.47 -26.00 10.27
C SER A 236 -1.45 -24.71 11.09
N ASN A 237 -1.98 -23.57 10.60
CA ASN A 237 -2.06 -22.35 11.42
C ASN A 237 -3.40 -21.60 11.38
N CYS A 238 -4.32 -22.00 10.51
CA CYS A 238 -5.67 -21.40 10.48
C CYS A 238 -6.51 -21.74 11.73
N ALA A 239 -6.17 -22.82 12.44
CA ALA A 239 -6.87 -23.29 13.64
C ALA A 239 -6.64 -22.45 14.92
N ARG A 240 -5.88 -21.34 14.85
CA ARG A 240 -5.67 -20.42 15.99
C ARG A 240 -6.14 -18.99 15.73
N MET A 241 -6.93 -18.74 14.69
CA MET A 241 -7.71 -17.51 14.61
C MET A 241 -8.87 -17.57 15.61
N SER A 242 -8.53 -17.22 16.85
CA SER A 242 -9.51 -16.81 17.85
C SER A 242 -10.47 -15.80 17.22
N THR A 243 -11.74 -16.18 17.26
CA THR A 243 -13.00 -15.56 16.86
C THR A 243 -13.28 -14.17 17.46
N LYS A 244 -12.26 -13.32 17.60
CA LYS A 244 -12.43 -11.97 18.14
C LYS A 244 -11.75 -10.95 17.21
N ARG A 245 -12.59 -10.31 16.39
CA ARG A 245 -12.32 -9.10 15.60
C ARG A 245 -11.44 -9.31 14.36
N ALA A 246 -12.06 -9.75 13.27
CA ALA A 246 -11.56 -9.53 11.92
C ALA A 246 -12.43 -8.46 11.23
N LEU A 247 -12.10 -7.19 11.44
CA LEU A 247 -12.54 -6.09 10.57
C LEU A 247 -11.57 -6.05 9.40
N GLY A 248 -11.80 -6.93 8.42
CA GLY A 248 -11.13 -6.90 7.13
C GLY A 248 -12.04 -6.17 6.13
N SER A 249 -11.64 -4.98 5.73
CA SER A 249 -12.27 -4.21 4.66
C SER A 249 -12.18 -4.96 3.34
N LEU A 250 -13.26 -5.63 2.96
CA LEU A 250 -13.48 -6.15 1.62
C LEU A 250 -14.12 -5.05 0.78
N LEU A 251 -13.32 -4.45 -0.11
CA LEU A 251 -13.79 -3.51 -1.12
C LEU A 251 -14.10 -4.33 -2.38
N TRP A 252 -15.38 -4.47 -2.70
CA TRP A 252 -15.84 -5.14 -3.92
C TRP A 252 -16.35 -4.08 -4.90
N VAL A 253 -15.97 -4.15 -6.18
CA VAL A 253 -16.43 -3.22 -7.21
C VAL A 253 -17.35 -3.97 -8.17
N ARG A 254 -18.63 -3.58 -8.20
CA ARG A 254 -19.57 -3.92 -9.28
C ARG A 254 -19.73 -2.67 -10.14
N ALA A 255 -19.19 -2.70 -11.37
CA ALA A 255 -19.54 -1.72 -12.38
C ALA A 255 -20.97 -2.04 -12.86
N MET A 256 -21.93 -1.15 -12.64
CA MET A 256 -23.24 -1.24 -13.29
C MET A 256 -23.21 -0.38 -14.54
N GLY A 257 -23.37 -1.03 -15.69
CA GLY A 257 -23.56 -0.37 -16.98
C GLY A 257 -24.85 0.45 -17.00
N THR A 258 -24.76 1.62 -17.62
CA THR A 258 -25.91 2.34 -18.20
C THR A 258 -26.06 1.96 -19.65
#